data_AF-A0A378YQ47-F1
#
_entry.id   AF-A0A378YQ47-F1
#
_cell.length_a   1.000
_cell.length_b   1.000
_cell.length_c   1.000
_cell.angle_alpha   90.00
_cell.angle_beta   90.00
_cell.angle_gamma   90.00
#
_symmetry.space_group_name_H-M   'P 1'
#
loop_
_entity.id
_entity.type
_entity.pdbx_description
1 polymer ?
#
loop_
_entity_poly.entity_id
_entity_poly.type
_entity_poly.pdbx_seq_one_letter_code
_entity_poly.pdbx_strand_id
1 'polypeptide(L)'
;MAATELEPTHSAGVVTKVDPAEVPSAAWGWSGESKRTFRIAGWVVVVILLGMLFEGPQGASSGSGNVGYLFTIGFAALLAFVLIRDSIISRKPR
;
A
#
# COMPACT_ATOMS: atom_id res chain seq x y z
N MET A 1 -6.45 34.94 23.57
CA MET A 1 -5.55 34.50 22.47
C MET A 1 -5.14 33.08 22.81
N ALA A 2 -5.68 32.10 22.08
CA ALA A 2 -5.42 30.69 22.33
C ALA A 2 -4.02 30.32 21.85
N ALA A 3 -3.32 29.47 22.60
CA ALA A 3 -1.97 29.01 22.32
C ALA A 3 -1.87 28.38 20.92
N THR A 4 -1.24 29.09 19.97
CA THR A 4 -0.94 28.61 18.62
C THR A 4 0.45 27.98 18.51
N GLU A 5 1.24 28.00 19.58
CA GLU A 5 2.57 27.39 19.64
C GLU A 5 2.42 25.98 20.23
N LEU A 6 2.17 24.99 19.38
CA LEU A 6 2.30 23.59 19.79
C LEU A 6 3.80 23.30 19.88
N GLU A 7 4.27 22.89 21.07
CA GLU A 7 5.65 22.48 21.27
C GLU A 7 5.91 21.20 20.45
N PRO A 8 6.87 21.19 19.51
CA PRO A 8 7.28 19.95 18.85
C PRO A 8 7.82 19.01 19.93
N THR A 9 7.44 17.73 19.90
CA THR A 9 7.87 16.74 20.89
C THR A 9 9.38 16.46 20.77
N HIS A 10 10.19 17.38 21.31
CA HIS A 10 11.60 17.20 21.57
C HIS A 10 11.77 16.67 23.00
N SER A 11 11.14 15.52 23.28
CA SER A 11 11.25 14.86 24.58
C SER A 11 11.25 13.35 24.36
N ALA A 12 12.46 12.80 24.38
CA ALA A 12 12.78 11.42 24.70
C ALA A 12 11.75 10.35 24.26
N GLY A 13 11.92 9.81 23.04
CA GLY A 13 11.40 8.46 22.73
C GLY A 13 10.37 8.34 21.61
N VAL A 14 10.05 9.41 20.87
CA VAL A 14 9.31 9.24 19.61
C VAL A 14 10.30 8.80 18.53
N VAL A 15 10.47 7.49 18.39
CA VAL A 15 11.16 6.85 17.27
C VAL A 15 10.24 6.93 16.05
N THR A 16 10.05 8.12 15.46
CA THR A 16 9.49 8.20 14.11
C THR A 16 10.57 7.72 13.16
N LYS A 17 10.26 6.63 12.44
CA LYS A 17 11.17 6.00 11.47
C LYS A 17 11.45 6.87 10.24
N VAL A 18 10.71 7.98 10.09
CA VAL A 18 10.75 8.90 8.95
C VAL A 18 11.27 10.24 9.43
N ASP A 19 12.25 10.76 8.71
CA ASP A 19 12.89 12.05 9.00
C ASP A 19 11.85 13.19 8.85
N PRO A 20 11.66 14.05 9.86
CA PRO A 20 10.81 15.24 9.74
C PRO A 20 11.25 16.19 8.62
N ALA A 21 12.48 16.07 8.10
CA ALA A 21 12.93 16.79 6.91
C ALA A 21 12.27 16.29 5.60
N GLU A 22 11.88 15.01 5.52
CA GLU A 22 11.14 14.46 4.37
C GLU A 22 9.64 14.74 4.49
N VAL A 23 9.08 14.63 5.70
CA VAL A 23 7.66 14.87 5.96
C VAL A 23 7.51 15.69 7.26
N PRO A 24 7.16 16.99 7.20
CA PRO A 24 7.02 17.83 8.39
C PRO A 24 5.96 17.33 9.38
N SER A 25 4.96 16.57 8.90
CA SER A 25 3.93 15.94 9.74
C SER A 25 4.44 14.74 10.55
N ALA A 26 5.66 14.24 10.26
CA ALA A 26 6.28 13.16 11.04
C ALA A 26 6.59 13.59 12.48
N ALA A 27 6.72 14.89 12.74
CA ALA A 27 6.85 15.44 14.09
C ALA A 27 5.55 15.41 14.91
N TRP A 28 4.40 15.16 14.27
CA TRP A 28 3.07 15.33 14.88
C TRP A 28 2.24 14.03 14.97
N GLY A 29 2.79 12.88 14.56
CA GLY A 29 2.11 11.59 14.67
C GLY A 29 2.47 10.58 13.60
N TRP A 30 1.47 9.83 13.13
CA TRP A 30 1.64 8.68 12.24
C TRP A 30 2.08 9.12 10.83
N SER A 31 3.39 9.13 10.59
CA SER A 31 3.99 9.33 9.25
C SER A 31 4.97 8.22 8.86
N GLY A 32 5.30 7.32 9.80
CA GLY A 32 6.20 6.20 9.56
C GLY A 32 5.45 4.94 9.16
N GLU A 33 5.13 4.78 7.87
CA GLU A 33 4.61 3.50 7.38
C GLU A 33 5.71 2.60 6.81
N SER A 34 5.69 1.34 7.23
CA SER A 34 6.64 0.34 6.79
C SER A 34 6.34 -0.06 5.35
N LYS A 35 7.27 0.22 4.43
CA LYS A 35 7.25 -0.28 3.03
C LYS A 35 7.04 -1.80 2.97
N ARG A 36 7.50 -2.54 3.98
CA ARG A 36 7.29 -4.00 4.09
C ARG A 36 5.82 -4.36 4.32
N THR A 37 5.11 -3.60 5.15
CA THR A 37 3.68 -3.84 5.43
C THR A 37 2.84 -3.60 4.20
N PHE A 38 3.06 -2.49 3.49
CA PHE A 38 2.38 -2.22 2.21
C PHE A 38 2.63 -3.30 1.15
N ARG A 39 3.86 -3.83 1.06
CA ARG A 39 4.15 -4.94 0.13
C ARG A 39 3.38 -6.20 0.48
N ILE A 40 3.32 -6.56 1.75
CA ILE A 40 2.57 -7.73 2.20
C ILE A 40 1.08 -7.53 1.93
N ALA A 41 0.52 -6.37 2.29
CA ALA A 41 -0.87 -6.02 2.03
C ALA A 41 -1.20 -6.09 0.54
N GLY A 42 -0.34 -5.54 -0.33
CA GLY A 42 -0.53 -5.63 -1.78
C GLY A 42 -0.51 -7.06 -2.31
N TRP A 43 0.36 -7.93 -1.81
CA TRP A 43 0.35 -9.36 -2.16
C TRP A 43 -0.92 -10.07 -1.69
N VAL A 44 -1.43 -9.73 -0.50
CA VAL A 44 -2.71 -10.25 0.00
C VAL A 44 -3.85 -9.87 -0.94
N VAL A 45 -3.90 -8.62 -1.41
CA VAL A 45 -4.91 -8.16 -2.39
C VAL A 45 -4.80 -8.94 -3.70
N VAL A 46 -3.59 -9.18 -4.21
CA VAL A 46 -3.38 -10.00 -5.42
C VAL A 46 -3.91 -11.42 -5.22
N VAL A 47 -3.63 -12.05 -4.08
CA VAL A 47 -4.12 -13.40 -3.76
C VAL A 47 -5.64 -13.42 -3.66
N ILE A 48 -6.27 -12.42 -3.05
CA ILE A 48 -7.74 -12.31 -2.98
C ILE A 48 -8.33 -12.18 -4.40
N LEU A 49 -7.79 -11.30 -5.24
CA LEU A 49 -8.25 -11.13 -6.63
C LEU A 49 -8.14 -12.43 -7.44
N LEU A 50 -7.06 -13.19 -7.24
CA LEU A 50 -6.89 -14.51 -7.87
C LEU A 50 -7.79 -15.58 -7.22
N GLY A 51 -8.04 -15.50 -5.93
CA GLY A 51 -8.97 -16.38 -5.20
C GLY A 51 -10.41 -16.25 -5.72
N MET A 52 -10.83 -15.03 -6.05
CA MET A 52 -12.13 -14.75 -6.65
C MET A 52 -12.34 -15.39 -8.04
N LEU A 53 -11.29 -15.90 -8.70
CA LEU A 53 -11.45 -16.71 -9.92
C LEU A 53 -11.93 -18.14 -9.62
N PHE A 54 -11.64 -18.68 -8.43
CA PHE A 54 -11.92 -20.08 -8.08
C PHE A 54 -13.34 -20.31 -7.58
N GLU A 55 -14.05 -19.28 -7.10
CA GLU A 55 -15.42 -19.40 -6.57
C GLU A 55 -16.52 -19.64 -7.64
N GLY A 56 -16.14 -20.06 -8.84
CA GLY A 56 -17.08 -20.42 -9.91
C GLY A 56 -17.71 -19.20 -10.62
N PRO A 57 -18.77 -19.40 -11.44
CA PRO A 57 -19.27 -18.40 -12.40
C PRO A 57 -19.92 -17.14 -11.79
N GLN A 58 -19.82 -16.93 -10.47
CA GLN A 58 -20.41 -15.78 -9.78
C GLN A 58 -19.66 -14.46 -10.05
N GLY A 59 -18.43 -14.53 -10.57
CA GLY A 59 -17.71 -13.37 -11.13
C GLY A 59 -18.24 -12.89 -12.49
N ALA A 60 -19.17 -13.64 -13.11
CA ALA A 60 -19.79 -13.31 -14.40
C ALA A 60 -21.12 -12.54 -14.26
N SER A 61 -21.38 -11.86 -13.13
CA SER A 61 -22.64 -11.15 -12.89
C SER A 61 -22.86 -9.90 -13.76
N SER A 62 -21.89 -9.54 -14.62
CA SER A 62 -22.12 -8.59 -15.70
C SER A 62 -22.40 -9.36 -16.99
N GLY A 63 -23.63 -9.29 -17.46
CA GLY A 63 -24.11 -10.04 -18.61
C GLY A 63 -23.17 -9.99 -19.83
N SER A 64 -23.05 -11.14 -20.50
CA SER A 64 -22.32 -11.36 -21.75
C SER A 64 -20.78 -11.34 -21.66
N GLY A 65 -20.21 -12.42 -21.10
CA GLY A 65 -18.88 -12.90 -21.51
C GLY A 65 -17.76 -12.83 -20.48
N ASN A 66 -16.63 -13.47 -20.83
CA ASN A 66 -15.40 -13.58 -20.03
C ASN A 66 -14.71 -12.24 -19.69
N VAL A 67 -15.32 -11.11 -20.04
CA VAL A 67 -14.75 -9.78 -19.85
C VAL A 67 -14.50 -9.48 -18.37
N GLY A 68 -15.39 -9.91 -17.46
CA GLY A 68 -15.18 -9.78 -16.02
C GLY A 68 -13.90 -10.46 -15.53
N TYR A 69 -13.60 -11.66 -16.04
CA TYR A 69 -12.36 -12.37 -15.72
C TYR A 69 -11.12 -11.66 -16.28
N LEU A 70 -11.20 -11.10 -17.49
CA LEU A 70 -10.10 -10.34 -18.10
C LEU A 70 -9.73 -9.11 -17.26
N PHE A 71 -10.72 -8.39 -16.74
CA PHE A 71 -10.46 -7.26 -15.84
C PHE A 71 -9.86 -7.70 -14.51
N THR A 72 -10.41 -8.72 -13.86
CA THR A 72 -9.88 -9.22 -12.58
C THR A 72 -8.44 -9.72 -12.72
N ILE A 73 -8.15 -10.51 -13.77
CA ILE A 73 -6.78 -10.96 -14.07
C ILE A 73 -5.89 -9.77 -14.42
N GLY A 74 -6.39 -8.82 -15.21
CA GLY A 74 -5.66 -7.62 -15.59
C GLY A 74 -5.25 -6.77 -14.38
N PHE A 75 -6.17 -6.52 -13.44
CA PHE A 75 -5.89 -5.78 -12.21
C PHE A 75 -4.94 -6.53 -11.28
N ALA A 76 -5.14 -7.85 -11.13
CA ALA A 76 -4.22 -8.68 -10.35
C ALA A 76 -2.79 -8.65 -10.94
N ALA A 77 -2.67 -8.80 -12.26
CA ALA A 77 -1.38 -8.75 -12.95
C ALA A 77 -0.72 -7.37 -12.86
N LEU A 78 -1.49 -6.29 -13.01
CA LEU A 78 -0.99 -4.92 -12.87
C LEU A 78 -0.45 -4.67 -11.46
N LEU A 79 -1.21 -5.03 -10.42
CA LEU A 79 -0.76 -4.90 -9.04
C LEU A 79 0.50 -5.73 -8.77
N ALA A 80 0.52 -7.00 -9.20
CA ALA A 80 1.70 -7.84 -9.08
C ALA A 80 2.93 -7.22 -9.76
N PHE A 81 2.77 -6.66 -10.96
CA PHE A 81 3.84 -5.98 -11.69
C PHE A 81 4.38 -4.78 -10.91
N VAL A 82 3.50 -3.92 -10.36
CA VAL A 82 3.91 -2.76 -9.55
C VAL A 82 4.69 -3.20 -8.31
N LEU A 83 4.24 -4.25 -7.61
CA LEU A 83 4.92 -4.78 -6.43
C LEU A 83 6.28 -5.40 -6.76
N ILE A 84 6.38 -6.14 -7.87
CA ILE A 84 7.64 -6.71 -8.34
C ILE A 84 8.61 -5.60 -8.72
N ARG A 85 8.15 -4.58 -9.47
CA ARG A 85 8.95 -3.41 -9.85
C ARG A 85 9.48 -2.68 -8.61
N ASP A 86 8.62 -2.41 -7.63
CA ASP A 86 9.01 -1.76 -6.37
C ASP A 86 10.05 -2.59 -5.59
N SER A 87 9.86 -3.91 -5.54
CA SER A 87 10.82 -4.85 -4.93
C SER A 87 12.18 -4.82 -5.62
N ILE A 88 12.22 -4.77 -6.96
CA ILE A 88 13.47 -4.71 -7.74
C ILE A 88 14.17 -3.36 -7.54
N ILE A 89 13.45 -2.24 -7.66
CA ILE A 89 14.02 -0.89 -7.51
C ILE A 89 14.58 -0.71 -6.10
N SER A 90 13.87 -1.21 -5.09
CA SER A 90 14.30 -1.10 -3.69
C SER A 90 15.48 -1.99 -3.32
N ARG A 91 15.88 -2.93 -4.18
CA ARG A 91 17.11 -3.72 -4.00
C ARG A 91 18.36 -2.99 -4.49
N LYS A 92 18.21 -1.94 -5.28
CA LYS A 92 19.35 -1.14 -5.74
C LYS A 92 19.75 -0.19 -4.59
N PRO A 93 20.98 -0.27 -4.05
CA PRO A 93 21.47 0.72 -3.11
C PRO A 93 21.44 2.08 -3.81
N ARG A 94 20.80 3.06 -3.16
CA ARG A 94 20.83 4.47 -3.58
C ARG A 94 22.07 5.13 -3.01
#